data_AF-A0A535XPR1-F1
#
_entry.id   AF-A0A535XPR1-F1
#
_cell.length_a   1.000
_cell.length_b   1.000
_cell.length_c   1.000
_cell.angle_alpha   90.00
_cell.angle_beta   90.00
_cell.angle_gamma   90.00
#
_symmetry.space_group_name_H-M   'P 1'
#
loop_
_entity.id
_entity.type
_entity.pdbx_description
1 polymer ?
#
loop_
_entity_poly.entity_id
_entity_poly.type
_entity_poly.pdbx_seq_one_letter_code
_entity_poly.pdbx_strand_id
1 'polypeptide(L)'
;MRSRRATSPRGTIYTRASKSRTPKHRRIFPRPLRTISSANSSKTSSAIARSSDPSTPEPSSRSRKSARPPKRQPAGAPIEPARAHCSEPPPEALLRGIEQFNAGEFFEQHETLELLWRDTAAPVRHLYHGILQVGVGFHHWRRGNFHGASVLLEEGIERLRPFAPTCQTIDVAALIADAAAAREQLIALGPERMSEFDLANAPRVRFAR
;
A
#
# COMPACT_ATOMS: atom_id res chain seq x y z
N MET A 1 -11.48 -18.49 -77.11
CA MET A 1 -10.12 -18.16 -77.59
C MET A 1 -9.22 -17.87 -76.39
N ARG A 2 -8.46 -18.88 -75.93
CA ARG A 2 -6.97 -18.90 -75.84
C ARG A 2 -6.30 -17.58 -75.38
N SER A 3 -5.76 -17.61 -74.16
CA SER A 3 -4.30 -17.53 -73.84
C SER A 3 -3.85 -16.09 -73.52
N ARG A 4 -3.21 -15.79 -72.39
CA ARG A 4 -1.85 -16.22 -72.00
C ARG A 4 -1.58 -16.05 -70.49
N ARG A 5 -0.66 -16.88 -69.99
CA ARG A 5 0.00 -16.88 -68.66
C ARG A 5 1.06 -15.77 -68.52
N ALA A 6 1.34 -15.37 -67.29
CA ALA A 6 2.67 -15.16 -66.70
C ALA A 6 2.53 -15.27 -65.15
N THR A 7 2.99 -16.29 -64.42
CA THR A 7 4.36 -16.67 -63.94
C THR A 7 5.10 -15.66 -63.06
N SER A 8 4.97 -15.83 -61.72
CA SER A 8 5.97 -15.87 -60.59
C SER A 8 7.15 -14.88 -60.51
N PRO A 9 7.66 -14.49 -59.30
CA PRO A 9 8.22 -15.44 -58.31
C PRO A 9 8.06 -15.14 -56.80
N ARG A 10 8.22 -16.23 -56.02
CA ARG A 10 8.94 -16.40 -54.72
C ARG A 10 9.36 -15.10 -54.00
N GLY A 11 9.08 -14.86 -52.73
CA GLY A 11 9.09 -15.75 -51.57
C GLY A 11 10.03 -15.12 -50.54
N THR A 12 9.58 -14.90 -49.30
CA THR A 12 10.49 -14.74 -48.14
C THR A 12 9.73 -15.16 -46.89
N ILE A 13 10.10 -16.34 -46.39
CA ILE A 13 9.73 -16.86 -45.09
C ILE A 13 10.59 -16.13 -44.06
N TYR A 14 9.99 -15.33 -43.19
CA TYR A 14 10.65 -14.87 -41.97
C TYR A 14 10.45 -15.90 -40.86
N THR A 15 11.34 -16.89 -40.80
CA THR A 15 11.63 -17.66 -39.60
C THR A 15 12.76 -16.98 -38.85
N ARG A 16 12.53 -16.50 -37.62
CA ARG A 16 13.63 -16.33 -36.67
C ARG A 16 13.21 -16.40 -35.19
N ALA A 17 13.56 -17.55 -34.62
CA ALA A 17 14.16 -17.74 -33.30
C ALA A 17 13.32 -17.41 -32.04
N SER A 18 12.66 -18.45 -31.56
CA SER A 18 12.41 -18.69 -30.14
C SER A 18 13.73 -18.68 -29.35
N LYS A 19 13.90 -17.71 -28.42
CA LYS A 19 14.92 -17.79 -27.37
C LYS A 19 14.26 -18.28 -26.09
N SER A 20 14.36 -19.58 -25.88
CA SER A 20 14.21 -20.25 -24.58
C SER A 20 15.22 -19.67 -23.59
N ARG A 21 14.74 -18.97 -22.56
CA ARG A 21 15.56 -18.52 -21.44
C ARG A 21 15.31 -19.46 -20.25
N THR A 22 16.40 -20.11 -19.86
CA THR A 22 16.49 -21.12 -18.80
C THR A 22 16.19 -20.55 -17.40
N PRO A 23 15.70 -21.39 -16.46
CA PRO A 23 15.38 -20.97 -15.11
C PRO A 23 16.67 -20.82 -14.28
N LYS A 24 16.86 -19.65 -13.67
CA LYS A 24 17.95 -19.40 -12.73
C LYS A 24 17.59 -19.99 -11.36
N HIS A 25 18.44 -20.89 -10.90
CA HIS A 25 18.41 -21.59 -9.63
C HIS A 25 18.08 -20.69 -8.42
N ARG A 26 17.11 -21.15 -7.62
CA ARG A 26 16.90 -20.75 -6.22
C ARG A 26 18.18 -21.00 -5.43
N ARG A 27 18.78 -19.95 -4.88
CA ARG A 27 19.82 -20.07 -3.85
C ARG A 27 19.16 -20.44 -2.52
N ILE A 28 19.31 -21.71 -2.14
CA ILE A 28 18.95 -22.24 -0.83
C ILE A 28 20.11 -21.86 0.11
N PHE A 29 19.85 -20.97 1.06
CA PHE A 29 20.80 -20.67 2.13
C PHE A 29 20.60 -21.67 3.28
N PRO A 30 21.66 -22.41 3.70
CA PRO A 30 21.56 -23.29 4.86
C PRO A 30 21.47 -22.46 6.16
N ARG A 31 20.46 -22.74 7.00
CA ARG A 31 20.34 -22.20 8.36
C ARG A 31 21.42 -22.85 9.25
N PRO A 32 22.19 -22.10 10.05
CA PRO A 32 23.06 -22.71 11.04
C PRO A 32 22.25 -23.28 12.21
N LEU A 33 22.62 -24.51 12.60
CA LEU A 33 22.12 -25.23 13.76
C LEU A 33 22.47 -24.43 15.04
N ARG A 34 21.46 -24.07 15.84
CA ARG A 34 21.67 -23.55 17.19
C ARG A 34 22.15 -24.69 18.08
N THR A 35 23.37 -24.57 18.56
CA THR A 35 23.95 -25.41 19.62
C THR A 35 23.23 -25.11 20.94
N ILE A 36 22.85 -26.19 21.62
CA ILE A 36 22.22 -26.19 22.93
C ILE A 36 23.39 -26.26 23.92
N SER A 37 23.73 -25.16 24.58
CA SER A 37 24.73 -25.18 25.66
C SER A 37 24.02 -25.29 27.00
N SER A 38 23.94 -26.53 27.47
CA SER A 38 23.71 -26.89 28.85
C SER A 38 24.93 -26.52 29.69
N ALA A 39 24.75 -25.76 30.77
CA ALA A 39 25.72 -25.65 31.84
C ALA A 39 25.00 -25.59 33.19
N ASN A 40 25.28 -26.61 33.99
CA ASN A 40 24.78 -26.84 35.34
C ASN A 40 25.73 -26.21 36.39
N SER A 41 25.15 -26.05 37.59
CA SER A 41 25.78 -26.17 38.92
C SER A 41 26.29 -24.93 39.68
N SER A 42 25.44 -24.49 40.61
CA SER A 42 25.58 -24.54 42.08
C SER A 42 26.81 -23.96 42.81
N LYS A 43 26.56 -22.99 43.71
CA LYS A 43 26.88 -22.93 45.18
C LYS A 43 26.67 -21.49 45.72
N THR A 44 25.69 -21.24 46.61
CA THR A 44 25.80 -21.05 48.11
C THR A 44 26.86 -20.01 48.52
N SER A 45 26.62 -18.92 49.28
CA SER A 45 25.78 -18.75 50.48
C SER A 45 25.51 -17.26 50.86
N SER A 46 24.39 -17.06 51.55
CA SER A 46 24.09 -16.10 52.66
C SER A 46 24.26 -14.59 52.51
N ALA A 47 23.16 -13.83 52.67
CA ALA A 47 22.81 -13.13 53.92
C ALA A 47 21.78 -11.99 53.73
N ILE A 48 20.77 -12.00 54.62
CA ILE A 48 20.03 -10.85 55.20
C ILE A 48 18.91 -10.16 54.37
N ALA A 49 17.69 -10.49 54.78
CA ALA A 49 16.48 -9.69 54.94
C ALA A 49 16.37 -8.29 54.28
N ARG A 50 15.33 -8.14 53.44
CA ARG A 50 14.27 -7.11 53.59
C ARG A 50 13.07 -7.48 52.71
N SER A 51 11.91 -7.53 53.34
CA SER A 51 10.58 -7.69 52.76
C SER A 51 10.19 -6.45 51.95
N SER A 52 9.79 -6.64 50.68
CA SER A 52 8.90 -5.74 49.94
C SER A 52 8.30 -6.53 48.76
N ASP A 53 6.97 -6.47 48.68
CA ASP A 53 6.07 -7.09 47.70
C ASP A 53 6.28 -6.59 46.24
N PRO A 54 5.62 -7.16 45.22
CA PRO A 54 6.22 -7.48 43.93
C PRO A 54 6.02 -6.39 42.89
N SER A 55 7.07 -6.20 42.10
CA SER A 55 7.16 -5.37 40.91
C SER A 55 6.00 -5.57 39.94
N THR A 56 5.31 -4.47 39.63
CA THR A 56 4.46 -4.29 38.45
C THR A 56 5.28 -4.60 37.18
N PRO A 57 4.77 -5.40 36.22
CA PRO A 57 5.45 -5.54 34.93
C PRO A 57 5.27 -4.26 34.12
N GLU A 58 6.39 -3.58 33.87
CA GLU A 58 6.53 -2.45 32.95
C GLU A 58 5.95 -2.80 31.55
N PRO A 59 5.05 -1.98 30.98
CA PRO A 59 4.56 -2.21 29.63
C PRO A 59 5.66 -1.97 28.59
N SER A 60 6.01 -3.06 27.89
CA SER A 60 6.93 -3.11 26.76
C SER A 60 6.74 -1.93 25.78
N SER A 61 7.82 -1.17 25.58
CA SER A 61 7.98 0.01 24.74
C SER A 61 7.97 -0.26 23.22
N ARG A 62 7.06 -1.10 22.74
CA ARG A 62 6.86 -1.38 21.31
C ARG A 62 5.42 -1.10 20.89
N SER A 63 5.10 0.17 20.65
CA SER A 63 4.08 0.60 19.65
C SER A 63 3.92 2.12 19.66
N ARG A 64 4.92 2.86 19.16
CA ARG A 64 4.72 4.22 18.62
C ARG A 64 5.68 4.48 17.48
N LYS A 65 5.50 3.80 16.35
CA LYS A 65 5.80 4.43 15.06
C LYS A 65 4.54 5.18 14.62
N SER A 66 4.18 6.18 15.44
CA SER A 66 3.27 7.23 14.99
C SER A 66 4.03 8.03 13.93
N ALA A 67 3.34 8.36 12.85
CA ALA A 67 3.85 9.14 11.73
C ALA A 67 4.71 10.30 12.24
N ARG A 68 5.89 10.48 11.64
CA ARG A 68 6.72 11.67 11.90
C ARG A 68 5.85 12.90 11.62
N PRO A 69 5.74 13.86 12.54
CA PRO A 69 4.90 15.03 12.33
C PRO A 69 5.36 15.74 11.04
N PRO A 70 4.42 16.27 10.22
CA PRO A 70 4.79 16.99 9.02
C PRO A 70 5.74 18.13 9.41
N LYS A 71 6.79 18.31 8.59
CA LYS A 71 7.76 19.39 8.74
C LYS A 71 6.98 20.71 8.94
N ARG A 72 7.18 21.38 10.09
CA ARG A 72 6.51 22.66 10.42
C ARG A 72 6.68 23.60 9.23
N GLN A 73 5.57 24.07 8.67
CA GLN A 73 5.61 25.11 7.65
C GLN A 73 6.15 26.41 8.29
N PRO A 74 6.94 27.21 7.57
CA PRO A 74 7.41 28.49 8.07
C PRO A 74 6.21 29.38 8.42
N ALA A 75 6.27 30.02 9.58
CA ALA A 75 5.23 30.95 10.02
C ALA A 75 5.14 32.11 9.01
N GLY A 76 3.98 32.28 8.37
CA GLY A 76 3.70 33.41 7.46
C GLY A 76 3.35 33.07 6.01
N ALA A 77 3.36 31.80 5.59
CA ALA A 77 2.82 31.42 4.29
C ALA A 77 1.28 31.54 4.27
N PRO A 78 0.65 32.03 3.18
CA PRO A 78 -0.80 31.98 3.03
C PRO A 78 -1.30 30.54 3.23
N ILE A 79 -2.34 30.36 4.05
CA ILE A 79 -2.98 29.05 4.22
C ILE A 79 -3.85 28.83 2.98
N GLU A 80 -3.27 28.17 1.98
CA GLU A 80 -4.00 27.75 0.79
C GLU A 80 -5.13 26.77 1.17
N PRO A 81 -6.35 26.92 0.64
CA PRO A 81 -7.44 26.01 0.93
C PRO A 81 -7.13 24.61 0.39
N ALA A 82 -7.63 23.57 1.07
CA ALA A 82 -7.36 22.18 0.69
C ALA A 82 -7.64 21.90 -0.79
N ARG A 83 -8.71 22.49 -1.34
CA ARG A 83 -9.19 22.27 -2.70
C ARG A 83 -8.65 23.24 -3.76
N ALA A 84 -7.67 24.10 -3.42
CA ALA A 84 -7.16 25.14 -4.34
C ALA A 84 -6.77 24.59 -5.73
N HIS A 85 -6.19 23.38 -5.77
CA HIS A 85 -5.67 22.74 -6.98
C HIS A 85 -6.56 21.60 -7.50
N CYS A 86 -7.84 21.54 -7.09
CA CYS A 86 -8.75 20.50 -7.55
C CYS A 86 -9.19 20.65 -9.01
N SER A 87 -9.09 21.85 -9.58
CA SER A 87 -9.43 22.10 -10.98
C SER A 87 -8.24 21.91 -11.93
N GLU A 88 -7.04 21.67 -11.40
CA GLU A 88 -5.85 21.40 -12.20
C GLU A 88 -5.92 19.97 -12.80
N PRO A 89 -5.27 19.74 -13.95
CA PRO A 89 -5.17 18.40 -14.50
C PRO A 89 -4.40 17.47 -13.54
N PRO A 90 -4.79 16.19 -13.42
CA PRO A 90 -4.08 15.24 -12.58
C PRO A 90 -2.65 15.04 -13.09
N PRO A 91 -1.63 15.07 -12.20
CA PRO A 91 -0.27 14.73 -12.58
C PRO A 91 -0.17 13.30 -13.13
N GLU A 92 0.79 13.04 -14.02
CA GLU A 92 1.02 11.70 -14.60
C GLU A 92 1.24 10.62 -13.54
N ALA A 93 1.98 10.95 -12.48
CA ALA A 93 2.21 10.04 -11.36
C ALA A 93 0.91 9.67 -10.61
N LEU A 94 -0.07 10.59 -10.56
CA LEU A 94 -1.38 10.30 -9.96
C LEU A 94 -2.16 9.32 -10.83
N LEU A 95 -2.19 9.56 -12.16
CA LEU A 95 -2.84 8.67 -13.12
C LEU A 95 -2.24 7.25 -13.05
N ARG A 96 -0.91 7.14 -13.05
CA ARG A 96 -0.21 5.86 -12.89
C ARG A 96 -0.53 5.18 -11.56
N GLY A 97 -0.54 5.92 -10.45
CA GLY A 97 -0.91 5.38 -9.15
C GLY A 97 -2.36 4.86 -9.12
N ILE A 98 -3.28 5.53 -9.82
CA ILE A 98 -4.67 5.10 -9.98
C ILE A 98 -4.77 3.82 -10.81
N GLU A 99 -4.01 3.71 -11.90
CA GLU A 99 -3.96 2.49 -12.71
C GLU A 99 -3.49 1.30 -11.87
N GLN A 100 -2.41 1.47 -11.11
CA GLN A 100 -1.88 0.45 -10.20
C GLN A 100 -2.89 0.09 -9.10
N PHE A 101 -3.54 1.09 -8.49
CA PHE A 101 -4.61 0.86 -7.52
C PHE A 101 -5.72 -0.02 -8.11
N ASN A 102 -6.19 0.35 -9.30
CA ASN A 102 -7.29 -0.33 -9.99
C ASN A 102 -6.91 -1.72 -10.52
N ALA A 103 -5.61 -1.99 -10.72
CA ALA A 103 -5.08 -3.31 -11.02
C ALA A 103 -4.84 -4.16 -9.75
N GLY A 104 -5.03 -3.57 -8.56
CA GLY A 104 -4.72 -4.21 -7.29
C GLY A 104 -3.21 -4.32 -7.01
N GLU A 105 -2.37 -3.55 -7.70
CA GLU A 105 -0.93 -3.43 -7.49
C GLU A 105 -0.64 -2.43 -6.36
N PHE A 106 -1.18 -2.71 -5.17
CA PHE A 106 -1.19 -1.75 -4.06
C PHE A 106 0.20 -1.36 -3.54
N PHE A 107 1.21 -2.21 -3.72
CA PHE A 107 2.58 -1.87 -3.33
C PHE A 107 3.23 -0.90 -4.32
N GLU A 108 3.07 -1.15 -5.62
CA GLU A 108 3.55 -0.29 -6.70
C GLU A 108 2.85 1.07 -6.68
N GLN A 109 1.55 1.07 -6.39
CA GLN A 109 0.75 2.25 -6.14
C GLN A 109 1.34 3.08 -4.99
N HIS A 110 1.66 2.43 -3.85
CA HIS A 110 2.26 3.09 -2.69
C HIS A 110 3.54 3.83 -3.08
N GLU A 111 4.48 3.14 -3.73
CA GLU A 111 5.76 3.74 -4.13
C GLU A 111 5.55 4.96 -5.04
N THR A 112 4.64 4.83 -6.02
CA THR A 112 4.36 5.89 -6.99
C THR A 112 3.74 7.12 -6.32
N LEU A 113 2.72 6.93 -5.47
CA LEU A 113 2.04 8.04 -4.81
C LEU A 113 2.83 8.62 -3.64
N GLU A 114 3.73 7.86 -3.00
CA GLU A 114 4.58 8.40 -1.92
C GLU A 114 5.51 9.47 -2.48
N LEU A 115 6.14 9.21 -3.63
CA LEU A 115 6.99 10.17 -4.32
C LEU A 115 6.21 11.44 -4.68
N LEU A 116 5.05 11.29 -5.34
CA LEU A 116 4.20 12.43 -5.70
C LEU A 116 3.77 13.24 -4.46
N TRP A 117 3.35 12.57 -3.39
CA TRP A 117 2.94 13.22 -2.15
C TRP A 117 4.08 14.02 -1.52
N ARG A 118 5.30 13.47 -1.50
CA ARG A 118 6.47 14.11 -0.90
C ARG A 118 6.97 15.31 -1.69
N ASP A 119 6.86 15.26 -3.02
CA ASP A 119 7.30 16.33 -3.91
C ASP A 119 6.26 17.45 -4.05
N THR A 120 5.01 17.20 -3.64
CA THR A 120 3.94 18.20 -3.69
C THR A 120 3.91 19.03 -2.40
N ALA A 121 4.20 20.34 -2.52
CA ALA A 121 4.09 21.28 -1.40
C ALA A 121 2.64 21.72 -1.13
N ALA A 122 1.83 21.81 -2.19
CA ALA A 122 0.46 22.29 -2.14
C ALA A 122 -0.47 21.40 -1.29
N PRO A 123 -1.57 21.94 -0.72
CA PRO A 123 -2.52 21.18 0.11
C PRO A 123 -3.11 19.95 -0.59
N VAL A 124 -3.21 19.96 -1.93
CA VAL A 124 -3.71 18.84 -2.73
C VAL A 124 -2.91 17.55 -2.56
N ARG A 125 -1.68 17.61 -2.06
CA ARG A 125 -0.90 16.43 -1.66
C ARG A 125 -1.66 15.50 -0.70
N HIS A 126 -2.60 16.03 0.08
CA HIS A 126 -3.41 15.25 0.99
C HIS A 126 -4.43 14.36 0.25
N LEU A 127 -4.89 14.74 -0.95
CA LEU A 127 -5.64 13.85 -1.83
C LEU A 127 -4.81 12.60 -2.15
N TYR A 128 -3.56 12.79 -2.60
CA TYR A 128 -2.67 11.70 -3.00
C TYR A 128 -2.37 10.78 -1.82
N HIS A 129 -2.11 11.37 -0.65
CA HIS A 129 -1.87 10.60 0.57
C HIS A 129 -3.13 9.83 1.02
N GLY A 130 -4.33 10.39 0.85
CA GLY A 130 -5.58 9.68 1.10
C GLY A 130 -5.75 8.45 0.20
N ILE A 131 -5.57 8.62 -1.13
CA ILE A 131 -5.64 7.50 -2.09
C ILE A 131 -4.58 6.43 -1.77
N LEU A 132 -3.35 6.88 -1.45
CA LEU A 132 -2.27 6.00 -1.02
C LEU A 132 -2.66 5.18 0.21
N GLN A 133 -3.20 5.80 1.26
CA GLN A 133 -3.57 5.08 2.47
C GLN A 133 -4.67 4.06 2.22
N VAL A 134 -5.66 4.37 1.37
CA VAL A 134 -6.68 3.39 0.98
C VAL A 134 -6.02 2.17 0.33
N GLY A 135 -5.07 2.37 -0.59
CA GLY A 135 -4.37 1.27 -1.25
C GLY A 135 -3.50 0.46 -0.29
N VAL A 136 -2.76 1.12 0.61
CA VAL A 136 -1.98 0.43 1.65
C VAL A 136 -2.90 -0.32 2.63
N GLY A 137 -4.11 0.18 2.90
CA GLY A 137 -5.14 -0.54 3.65
C GLY A 137 -5.46 -1.91 3.03
N PHE A 138 -5.68 -1.96 1.72
CA PHE A 138 -5.90 -3.23 1.00
C PHE A 138 -4.63 -4.09 0.91
N HIS A 139 -3.44 -3.49 0.85
CA HIS A 139 -2.18 -4.25 0.97
C HIS A 139 -2.07 -4.93 2.34
N HIS A 140 -2.45 -4.25 3.43
CA HIS A 140 -2.48 -4.84 4.77
C HIS A 140 -3.55 -5.92 4.89
N TRP A 141 -4.71 -5.71 4.27
CA TRP A 141 -5.78 -6.71 4.22
C TRP A 141 -5.27 -8.01 3.59
N ARG A 142 -4.64 -7.95 2.42
CA ARG A 142 -4.01 -9.09 1.73
C ARG A 142 -3.04 -9.89 2.59
N ARG A 143 -2.42 -9.25 3.58
CA ARG A 143 -1.43 -9.86 4.48
C ARG A 143 -2.03 -10.33 5.81
N GLY A 144 -3.34 -10.28 5.97
CA GLY A 144 -4.03 -10.66 7.21
C GLY A 144 -3.79 -9.68 8.37
N ASN A 145 -3.39 -8.44 8.08
CA ASN A 145 -3.17 -7.43 9.12
C ASN A 145 -4.46 -6.61 9.33
N PHE A 146 -5.37 -7.16 10.14
CA PHE A 146 -6.66 -6.56 10.46
C PHE A 146 -6.54 -5.11 10.96
N HIS A 147 -5.73 -4.92 12.00
CA HIS A 147 -5.59 -3.61 12.64
C HIS A 147 -5.03 -2.56 11.67
N GLY A 148 -3.97 -2.92 10.95
CA GLY A 148 -3.36 -2.01 9.97
C GLY A 148 -4.32 -1.66 8.82
N ALA A 149 -5.07 -2.64 8.32
CA ALA A 149 -6.06 -2.40 7.26
C ALA A 149 -7.18 -1.47 7.74
N SER A 150 -7.76 -1.72 8.91
CA SER A 150 -8.87 -0.93 9.47
C SER A 150 -8.48 0.54 9.72
N VAL A 151 -7.31 0.76 10.33
CA VAL A 151 -6.80 2.11 10.64
C VAL A 151 -6.48 2.88 9.36
N LEU A 152 -5.78 2.26 8.40
CA LEU A 152 -5.38 2.95 7.17
C LEU A 152 -6.58 3.29 6.28
N LEU A 153 -7.59 2.42 6.21
CA LEU A 153 -8.83 2.73 5.50
C LEU A 153 -9.55 3.91 6.14
N GLU A 154 -9.66 3.96 7.47
CA GLU A 154 -10.26 5.08 8.20
C GLU A 154 -9.53 6.39 7.94
N GLU A 155 -8.21 6.42 8.18
CA GLU A 155 -7.40 7.62 7.99
C GLU A 155 -7.42 8.10 6.54
N GLY A 156 -7.38 7.16 5.58
CA GLY A 156 -7.48 7.46 4.16
C GLY A 156 -8.81 8.12 3.83
N ILE A 157 -9.93 7.57 4.31
CA ILE A 157 -11.27 8.13 4.13
C ILE A 157 -11.35 9.55 4.71
N GLU A 158 -10.93 9.75 5.96
CA GLU A 158 -10.96 11.07 6.62
C GLU A 158 -10.15 12.10 5.85
N ARG A 159 -8.99 11.68 5.33
CA ARG A 159 -8.10 12.54 4.56
C ARG A 159 -8.66 12.90 3.19
N LEU A 160 -9.52 12.07 2.60
CA LEU A 160 -10.18 12.33 1.32
C LEU A 160 -11.39 13.26 1.44
N ARG A 161 -12.07 13.31 2.60
CA ARG A 161 -13.31 14.11 2.79
C ARG A 161 -13.21 15.57 2.31
N PRO A 162 -12.13 16.33 2.58
CA PRO A 162 -12.02 17.71 2.12
C PRO A 162 -11.99 17.88 0.60
N PHE A 163 -11.75 16.81 -0.16
CA PHE A 163 -11.61 16.81 -1.61
C PHE A 163 -12.87 16.33 -2.35
N ALA A 164 -13.91 15.91 -1.63
CA ALA A 164 -15.21 15.55 -2.20
C ALA A 164 -15.97 16.77 -2.77
N PRO A 165 -16.85 16.59 -3.77
CA PRO A 165 -17.15 15.33 -4.43
C PRO A 165 -16.10 14.94 -5.48
N THR A 166 -15.42 15.93 -6.07
CA THR A 166 -14.45 15.74 -7.15
C THR A 166 -13.22 16.61 -6.94
N CYS A 167 -12.06 16.08 -7.35
CA CYS A 167 -10.78 16.78 -7.34
C CYS A 167 -9.82 16.15 -8.35
N GLN A 168 -9.17 16.96 -9.19
CA GLN A 168 -8.28 16.53 -10.28
C GLN A 168 -8.90 15.43 -11.14
N THR A 169 -10.15 15.63 -11.54
CA THR A 169 -10.98 14.69 -12.32
C THR A 169 -11.34 13.37 -11.62
N ILE A 170 -10.95 13.16 -10.36
CA ILE A 170 -11.28 11.94 -9.61
C ILE A 170 -12.65 12.10 -8.96
N ASP A 171 -13.47 11.05 -9.01
CA ASP A 171 -14.69 10.91 -8.23
C ASP A 171 -14.34 10.49 -6.78
N VAL A 172 -14.02 11.50 -5.97
CA VAL A 172 -13.56 11.32 -4.59
C VAL A 172 -14.72 10.83 -3.71
N ALA A 173 -15.94 11.29 -3.97
CA ALA A 173 -17.13 10.83 -3.24
C ALA A 173 -17.35 9.32 -3.42
N ALA A 174 -17.27 8.81 -4.65
CA ALA A 174 -17.40 7.38 -4.91
C ALA A 174 -16.28 6.57 -4.23
N LEU A 175 -15.03 7.05 -4.29
CA LEU A 175 -13.92 6.37 -3.60
C LEU A 175 -14.13 6.31 -2.08
N ILE A 176 -14.60 7.40 -1.47
CA ILE A 176 -14.92 7.43 -0.03
C ILE A 176 -16.01 6.42 0.30
N ALA A 177 -17.09 6.38 -0.48
CA ALA A 177 -18.22 5.49 -0.25
C ALA A 177 -17.79 4.01 -0.37
N ASP A 178 -17.07 3.67 -1.46
CA ASP A 178 -16.60 2.31 -1.70
C ASP A 178 -15.59 1.87 -0.62
N ALA A 179 -14.66 2.74 -0.21
CA ALA A 179 -13.70 2.45 0.85
C ALA A 179 -14.37 2.30 2.23
N ALA A 180 -15.39 3.11 2.53
CA ALA A 180 -16.15 3.00 3.77
C ALA A 180 -16.91 1.67 3.84
N ALA A 181 -17.60 1.29 2.76
CA ALA A 181 -18.29 0.01 2.67
C ALA A 181 -17.33 -1.18 2.83
N ALA A 182 -16.14 -1.11 2.20
CA ALA A 182 -15.12 -2.14 2.37
C ALA A 182 -14.61 -2.22 3.82
N ARG A 183 -14.41 -1.08 4.50
CA ARG A 183 -14.00 -1.05 5.91
C ARG A 183 -15.08 -1.63 6.83
N GLU A 184 -16.36 -1.33 6.58
CA GLU A 184 -17.47 -1.93 7.34
C GLU A 184 -17.48 -3.46 7.21
N GLN A 185 -17.26 -3.97 6.00
CA GLN A 185 -17.14 -5.41 5.77
C GLN A 185 -15.93 -6.01 6.48
N LEU A 186 -14.77 -5.34 6.45
CA LEU A 186 -13.59 -5.76 7.21
C LEU A 186 -13.93 -5.93 8.69
N ILE A 187 -14.57 -4.91 9.29
CA ILE A 187 -14.96 -4.92 10.70
C ILE A 187 -15.95 -6.04 11.00
N ALA A 188 -16.95 -6.25 10.12
CA ALA A 188 -17.96 -7.29 10.29
C ALA A 188 -17.37 -8.71 10.19
N LEU A 189 -16.35 -8.92 9.34
CA LEU A 189 -15.65 -10.19 9.24
C LEU A 189 -14.78 -10.44 10.48
N GLY A 190 -14.10 -9.41 10.97
CA GLY A 190 -13.12 -9.54 12.05
C GLY A 190 -11.80 -10.17 11.59
N PRO A 191 -10.80 -10.30 12.49
CA PRO A 191 -9.45 -10.74 12.15
C PRO A 191 -9.37 -12.18 11.63
N GLU A 192 -10.23 -13.07 12.12
CA GLU A 192 -10.19 -14.51 11.77
C GLU A 192 -10.76 -14.82 10.38
N ARG A 193 -11.56 -13.92 9.81
CA ARG A 193 -12.33 -14.15 8.57
C ARG A 193 -11.94 -13.21 7.44
N MET A 194 -10.79 -12.56 7.55
CA MET A 194 -10.32 -11.59 6.54
C MET A 194 -10.18 -12.19 5.13
N SER A 195 -9.93 -13.49 5.01
CA SER A 195 -9.81 -14.19 3.73
C SER A 195 -11.15 -14.44 3.03
N GLU A 196 -12.29 -14.20 3.69
CA GLU A 196 -13.61 -14.33 3.08
C GLU A 196 -13.96 -13.14 2.17
N PHE A 197 -13.25 -12.02 2.30
CA PHE A 197 -13.43 -10.89 1.39
C PHE A 197 -12.73 -11.15 0.07
N ASP A 198 -13.52 -11.17 -1.02
CA ASP A 198 -12.97 -11.21 -2.36
C ASP A 198 -12.41 -9.84 -2.74
N LEU A 199 -11.08 -9.76 -2.80
CA LEU A 199 -10.34 -8.55 -3.16
C LEU A 199 -10.58 -8.08 -4.60
N ALA A 200 -11.20 -8.90 -5.46
CA ALA A 200 -11.70 -8.43 -6.75
C ALA A 200 -12.81 -7.36 -6.58
N ASN A 201 -13.47 -7.32 -5.42
CA ASN A 201 -14.45 -6.30 -5.04
C ASN A 201 -13.82 -5.12 -4.29
N ALA A 202 -12.49 -4.97 -4.30
CA ALA A 202 -11.86 -3.77 -3.79
C ALA A 202 -12.40 -2.53 -4.54
N PRO A 203 -12.49 -1.36 -3.88
CA PRO A 203 -12.83 -0.10 -4.50
C PRO A 203 -12.02 0.13 -5.77
N ARG A 204 -12.61 0.85 -6.71
CA ARG A 204 -11.91 1.33 -7.90
C ARG A 204 -11.97 2.84 -7.92
N VAL A 205 -10.84 3.49 -8.14
CA VAL A 205 -10.82 4.94 -8.35
C VAL A 205 -11.41 5.22 -9.73
N ARG A 206 -12.49 5.99 -9.75
CA ARG A 206 -13.20 6.41 -10.97
C ARG A 206 -12.87 7.87 -11.27
N PHE A 207 -12.93 8.21 -12.55
CA PHE A 207 -12.86 9.60 -12.99
C PHE A 207 -14.28 10.16 -13.11
N ALA A 208 -14.48 11.37 -12.60
CA ALA A 208 -15.69 12.15 -12.77
C ALA A 208 -15.87 12.46 -14.26
N ARG A 209 -17.08 12.20 -14.78
CA ARG A 209 -17.47 12.48 -16.16
C ARG A 209 -17.86 13.93 -16.34
#